data_AF-A0A953AHP9-F1
#
_entry.id   AF-A0A953AHP9-F1
#
_cell.length_a   1.000
_cell.length_b   1.000
_cell.length_c   1.000
_cell.angle_alpha   90.00
_cell.angle_beta   90.00
_cell.angle_gamma   90.00
#
_symmetry.space_group_name_H-M   'P 1'
#
loop_
_entity.id
_entity.type
_entity.pdbx_description
1 polymer ?
#
loop_
_entity_poly.entity_id
_entity_poly.type
_entity_poly.pdbx_seq_one_letter_code
_entity_poly.pdbx_strand_id
1 'polypeptide(L)'
;MSVSAIAEKLKEVPPGTFRHTVLSAARRFKSSWVELGRLLKQVLDEGSYREWGYDTFEQYCAKELHIRKATADKLLRSFGFLHRHEPAAVANDNIVELAPAFEVVEVLAGAEERGQLSAEEYRNIREAIWNPDKPTSELRREIAQRFPRPPPEPPADAVVVRRLALAARKLAADLKACRKMPPAIVERALALAEDVEEVASQLDNR
;
A
#
# COMPACT_ATOMS: atom_id res chain seq x y z
N MET A 1 8.01 -11.55 3.66
CA MET A 1 7.84 -11.49 5.12
C MET A 1 8.68 -12.60 5.71
N SER A 2 9.73 -12.27 6.47
CA SER A 2 10.53 -13.29 7.14
C SER A 2 9.81 -13.67 8.44
N VAL A 3 9.09 -14.79 8.43
CA VAL A 3 8.41 -15.35 9.62
C VAL A 3 9.40 -15.53 10.77
N SER A 4 10.67 -15.78 10.45
CA SER A 4 11.78 -15.92 11.40
C SER A 4 12.07 -14.63 12.20
N ALA A 5 12.07 -13.46 11.56
CA ALA A 5 12.38 -12.21 12.26
C ALA A 5 11.31 -11.81 13.29
N ILE A 6 10.03 -12.00 12.94
CA ILE A 6 8.91 -11.79 13.89
C ILE A 6 8.99 -12.81 15.04
N ALA A 7 9.40 -14.04 14.77
CA ALA A 7 9.53 -15.08 15.80
C ALA A 7 10.62 -14.75 16.83
N GLU A 8 11.76 -14.20 16.40
CA GLU A 8 12.79 -13.71 17.33
C GLU A 8 12.27 -12.54 18.17
N LYS A 9 11.59 -11.58 17.55
CA LYS A 9 11.02 -10.44 18.28
C LYS A 9 9.99 -10.87 19.33
N LEU A 10 9.19 -11.90 19.05
CA LEU A 10 8.24 -12.48 20.01
C LEU A 10 8.90 -13.03 21.28
N LYS A 11 10.17 -13.48 21.21
CA LYS A 11 10.91 -13.94 22.41
C LYS A 11 11.35 -12.78 23.31
N GLU A 12 11.57 -11.60 22.72
CA GLU A 12 12.02 -10.40 23.42
C GLU A 12 10.87 -9.62 24.07
N VAL A 13 9.65 -9.78 23.56
CA VAL A 13 8.47 -9.07 24.04
C VAL A 13 7.72 -9.94 25.04
N PRO A 14 7.42 -9.45 26.27
CA PRO A 14 6.74 -10.26 27.28
C PRO A 14 5.39 -10.80 26.79
N PRO A 15 5.12 -12.12 26.95
CA PRO A 15 3.82 -12.70 26.63
C PRO A 15 2.67 -12.03 27.38
N GLY A 16 1.49 -11.99 26.76
CA GLY A 16 0.29 -11.36 27.32
C GLY A 16 0.24 -9.83 27.19
N THR A 17 1.32 -9.19 26.75
CA THR A 17 1.30 -7.75 26.43
C THR A 17 0.58 -7.49 25.11
N PHE A 18 0.02 -6.28 24.96
CA PHE A 18 -0.60 -5.85 23.71
C PHE A 18 0.36 -5.95 22.53
N ARG A 19 1.61 -5.49 22.69
CA ARG A 19 2.68 -5.60 21.68
C ARG A 19 2.91 -7.05 21.23
N HIS A 20 2.94 -8.00 22.16
CA HIS A 20 3.09 -9.43 21.85
C HIS A 20 1.90 -9.97 21.05
N THR A 21 0.66 -9.53 21.38
CA THR A 21 -0.54 -9.88 20.62
C THR A 21 -0.47 -9.37 19.18
N VAL A 22 -0.06 -8.11 18.96
CA VAL A 22 0.11 -7.55 17.61
C VAL A 22 1.15 -8.32 16.79
N LEU A 23 2.31 -8.63 17.38
CA LEU A 23 3.34 -9.44 16.74
C LEU A 23 2.84 -10.85 16.37
N SER A 24 2.07 -11.46 17.27
CA SER A 24 1.50 -12.79 17.05
C SER A 24 0.50 -12.80 15.89
N ALA A 25 -0.35 -11.78 15.80
CA ALA A 25 -1.28 -11.60 14.69
C ALA A 25 -0.55 -11.30 13.37
N ALA A 26 0.49 -10.45 13.40
CA ALA A 26 1.31 -10.15 12.22
C ALA A 26 1.98 -11.40 11.63
N ARG A 27 2.42 -12.34 12.49
CA ARG A 27 2.97 -13.63 12.06
C ARG A 27 1.94 -14.50 11.32
N ARG A 28 0.66 -14.41 11.69
CA ARG A 28 -0.46 -15.21 11.18
C ARG A 28 -1.33 -14.48 10.15
N PHE A 29 -0.94 -13.28 9.69
CA PHE A 29 -1.85 -12.38 8.99
C PHE A 29 -2.55 -12.99 7.76
N LYS A 30 -1.91 -13.95 7.05
CA LYS A 30 -2.50 -14.61 5.87
C LYS A 30 -3.83 -15.31 6.20
N SER A 31 -3.99 -15.78 7.44
CA SER A 31 -5.19 -16.46 7.92
C SER A 31 -6.05 -15.61 8.86
N SER A 32 -5.62 -14.39 9.22
CA SER A 32 -6.33 -13.54 10.19
C SER A 32 -6.17 -12.04 9.93
N TRP A 33 -6.32 -11.62 8.68
CA TRP A 33 -6.08 -10.22 8.31
C TRP A 33 -6.99 -9.22 9.06
N VAL A 34 -8.23 -9.62 9.41
CA VAL A 34 -9.17 -8.78 10.18
C VAL A 34 -8.68 -8.55 11.61
N GLU A 35 -8.15 -9.59 12.27
CA GLU A 35 -7.53 -9.50 13.60
C GLU A 35 -6.37 -8.49 13.55
N LEU A 36 -5.46 -8.66 12.59
CA LEU A 36 -4.34 -7.75 12.43
C LEU A 36 -4.80 -6.31 12.12
N GLY A 37 -5.77 -6.13 11.23
CA GLY A 37 -6.31 -4.81 10.90
C GLY A 37 -6.88 -4.07 12.10
N ARG A 38 -7.62 -4.78 12.97
CA ARG A 38 -8.14 -4.26 14.24
C ARG A 38 -7.01 -3.81 15.17
N LEU A 39 -6.02 -4.68 15.38
CA LEU A 39 -4.89 -4.42 16.26
C LEU A 39 -4.05 -3.25 15.74
N LEU A 40 -3.81 -3.17 14.43
CA LEU A 40 -3.11 -2.04 13.82
C LEU A 40 -3.88 -0.72 13.97
N LYS A 41 -5.21 -0.76 13.86
CA LYS A 41 -6.05 0.43 14.08
C LYS A 41 -5.94 0.91 15.53
N GLN A 42 -5.98 -0.01 16.49
CA GLN A 42 -5.80 0.31 17.90
C GLN A 42 -4.41 0.87 18.19
N VAL A 43 -3.33 0.26 17.67
CA VAL A 43 -1.96 0.79 17.79
C VAL A 43 -1.84 2.21 17.24
N LEU A 44 -2.49 2.48 16.12
CA LEU A 44 -2.48 3.81 15.50
C LEU A 44 -3.22 4.83 16.36
N ASP A 45 -4.42 4.48 16.85
CA ASP A 45 -5.29 5.37 17.62
C ASP A 45 -4.71 5.70 19.00
N GLU A 46 -4.15 4.70 19.69
CA GLU A 46 -3.53 4.86 21.02
C GLU A 46 -2.11 5.43 20.93
N GLY A 47 -1.49 5.36 19.74
CA GLY A 47 -0.10 5.79 19.57
C GLY A 47 0.92 4.89 20.28
N SER A 48 0.56 3.63 20.59
CA SER A 48 1.37 2.69 21.40
C SER A 48 2.77 2.45 20.80
N TYR A 49 2.93 2.63 19.48
CA TYR A 49 4.22 2.52 18.79
C TYR A 49 5.28 3.49 19.35
N ARG A 50 4.88 4.65 19.90
CA ARG A 50 5.80 5.61 20.49
C ARG A 50 6.42 5.08 21.77
N GLU A 51 5.61 4.47 22.63
CA GLU A 51 6.05 3.82 23.87
C GLU A 51 6.97 2.63 23.59
N TRP A 52 6.81 2.01 22.42
CA TRP A 52 7.65 0.90 21.96
C TRP A 52 8.96 1.35 21.31
N GLY A 53 9.20 2.66 21.23
CA GLY A 53 10.46 3.26 20.75
C GLY A 53 10.48 3.60 19.26
N TYR A 54 9.31 3.78 18.62
CA TYR A 54 9.23 4.18 17.20
C TYR A 54 8.69 5.59 17.04
N ASP A 55 9.30 6.34 16.14
CA ASP A 55 8.94 7.74 15.88
C ASP A 55 7.58 7.85 15.17
N THR A 56 7.30 6.91 14.26
CA THR A 56 6.06 6.87 13.48
C THR A 56 5.49 5.46 13.40
N PHE A 57 4.18 5.38 13.15
CA PHE A 57 3.48 4.12 12.96
C PHE A 57 4.06 3.31 11.78
N GLU A 58 4.42 3.98 10.69
CA GLU A 58 5.03 3.34 9.52
C GLU A 58 6.40 2.76 9.84
N GLN A 59 7.19 3.47 10.67
CA GLN A 59 8.49 2.99 11.13
C GLN A 59 8.32 1.71 11.97
N TYR A 60 7.34 1.67 12.87
CA TYR A 60 6.98 0.48 13.65
C TYR A 60 6.58 -0.70 12.73
N CYS A 61 5.63 -0.46 11.82
CA CYS A 61 5.17 -1.49 10.87
C CYS A 61 6.32 -2.04 10.03
N ALA A 62 7.20 -1.18 9.51
CA ALA A 62 8.30 -1.58 8.64
C ALA A 62 9.41 -2.30 9.40
N LYS A 63 9.81 -1.80 10.57
CA LYS A 63 10.95 -2.32 11.34
C LYS A 63 10.61 -3.56 12.16
N GLU A 64 9.45 -3.57 12.82
CA GLU A 64 9.12 -4.64 13.76
C GLU A 64 8.19 -5.70 13.15
N LEU A 65 7.14 -5.27 12.47
CA LEU A 65 6.17 -6.18 11.87
C LEU A 65 6.62 -6.64 10.47
N HIS A 66 7.64 -6.01 9.89
CA HIS A 66 8.07 -6.21 8.51
C HIS A 66 6.94 -6.05 7.48
N ILE A 67 6.01 -5.14 7.77
CA ILE A 67 4.89 -4.76 6.93
C ILE A 67 5.23 -3.42 6.27
N ARG A 68 5.22 -3.39 4.94
CA ARG A 68 5.45 -2.14 4.20
C ARG A 68 4.30 -1.17 4.42
N LYS A 69 4.58 0.13 4.42
CA LYS A 69 3.58 1.20 4.54
C LYS A 69 2.32 0.94 3.69
N ALA A 70 2.49 0.70 2.38
CA ALA A 70 1.37 0.44 1.48
C ALA A 70 0.50 -0.77 1.87
N THR A 71 1.06 -1.79 2.55
CA THR A 71 0.30 -2.93 3.06
C THR A 71 -0.42 -2.58 4.37
N ALA A 72 0.23 -1.84 5.27
CA ALA A 72 -0.41 -1.34 6.49
C ALA A 72 -1.61 -0.44 6.16
N ASP A 73 -1.44 0.49 5.22
CA ASP A 73 -2.51 1.38 4.76
C ASP A 73 -3.71 0.59 4.20
N LYS A 74 -3.43 -0.45 3.40
CA LYS A 74 -4.47 -1.36 2.87
C LYS A 74 -5.19 -2.11 3.99
N LEU A 75 -4.47 -2.63 4.98
CA LEU A 75 -5.07 -3.35 6.11
C LEU A 75 -5.98 -2.44 6.94
N LEU A 76 -5.50 -1.23 7.27
CA LEU A 76 -6.26 -0.23 8.00
C LEU A 76 -7.53 0.18 7.24
N ARG A 77 -7.40 0.44 5.94
CA ARG A 77 -8.53 0.78 5.07
C ARG A 77 -9.55 -0.37 4.99
N SER A 78 -9.10 -1.58 4.68
CA SER A 78 -9.99 -2.75 4.55
C SER A 78 -10.70 -3.08 5.87
N PHE A 79 -9.99 -2.97 7.00
CA PHE A 79 -10.59 -3.15 8.32
C PHE A 79 -11.60 -2.04 8.61
N GLY A 80 -11.26 -0.78 8.34
CA GLY A 80 -12.16 0.36 8.52
C GLY A 80 -13.45 0.21 7.71
N PHE A 81 -13.35 -0.31 6.47
CA PHE A 81 -14.51 -0.63 5.65
C PHE A 81 -15.43 -1.66 6.31
N LEU A 82 -14.90 -2.81 6.74
CA LEU A 82 -15.70 -3.82 7.44
C LEU A 82 -16.28 -3.28 8.74
N HIS A 83 -15.53 -2.48 9.50
CA HIS A 83 -16.03 -1.92 10.75
C HIS A 83 -17.26 -1.02 10.53
N ARG A 84 -17.29 -0.25 9.44
CA ARG A 84 -18.42 0.62 9.08
C ARG A 84 -19.62 -0.15 8.56
N HIS A 85 -19.40 -1.08 7.63
CA HIS A 85 -20.50 -1.76 6.92
C HIS A 85 -20.99 -3.03 7.62
N GLU A 86 -20.13 -3.66 8.41
CA GLU A 86 -20.35 -4.98 9.00
C GLU A 86 -20.01 -4.99 10.51
N PRO A 87 -20.49 -4.02 11.30
CA PRO A 87 -20.10 -3.87 12.70
C PRO A 87 -20.45 -5.11 13.55
N ALA A 88 -21.59 -5.75 13.27
CA ALA A 88 -22.00 -6.97 13.95
C ALA A 88 -21.08 -8.16 13.64
N ALA A 89 -20.63 -8.29 12.39
CA ALA A 89 -19.68 -9.32 12.01
C ALA A 89 -18.30 -9.06 12.63
N VAL A 90 -17.85 -7.80 12.62
CA VAL A 90 -16.58 -7.40 13.26
C VAL A 90 -16.62 -7.55 14.79
N ALA A 91 -17.78 -7.47 15.44
CA ALA A 91 -17.91 -7.73 16.87
C ALA A 91 -17.87 -9.23 17.23
N ASN A 92 -18.04 -10.12 16.24
CA ASN A 92 -18.04 -11.56 16.45
C ASN A 92 -16.61 -12.13 16.40
N ASP A 93 -16.22 -12.92 17.40
CA ASP A 93 -14.89 -13.56 17.45
C ASP A 93 -14.64 -14.50 16.27
N ASN A 94 -15.70 -15.09 15.70
CA ASN A 94 -15.62 -15.97 14.53
C ASN A 94 -15.30 -15.22 13.22
N ILE A 95 -15.20 -13.88 13.24
CA ILE A 95 -14.87 -13.09 12.05
C ILE A 95 -13.53 -13.48 11.44
N VAL A 96 -12.60 -14.00 12.24
CA VAL A 96 -11.28 -14.44 11.75
C VAL A 96 -11.44 -15.55 10.70
N GLU A 97 -12.43 -16.42 10.86
CA GLU A 97 -12.70 -17.56 9.99
C GLU A 97 -13.70 -17.23 8.88
N LEU A 98 -14.69 -16.39 9.20
CA LEU A 98 -15.82 -16.08 8.31
C LEU A 98 -15.58 -14.86 7.41
N ALA A 99 -14.52 -14.09 7.67
CA ALA A 99 -14.28 -12.87 6.92
C ALA A 99 -14.07 -13.16 5.43
N PRO A 100 -14.61 -12.29 4.54
CA PRO A 100 -14.28 -12.35 3.14
C PRO A 100 -12.78 -12.15 2.90
N ALA A 101 -12.30 -12.66 1.77
CA ALA A 101 -10.91 -12.55 1.39
C ALA A 101 -10.44 -11.09 1.36
N PHE A 102 -9.24 -10.85 1.91
CA PHE A 102 -8.65 -9.52 2.05
C PHE A 102 -8.62 -8.75 0.71
N GLU A 103 -8.27 -9.42 -0.38
CA GLU A 103 -8.13 -8.80 -1.70
C GLU A 103 -9.47 -8.33 -2.28
N VAL A 104 -10.58 -8.96 -1.89
CA VAL A 104 -11.92 -8.50 -2.29
C VAL A 104 -12.29 -7.26 -1.51
N VAL A 105 -12.10 -7.28 -0.20
CA VAL A 105 -12.40 -6.13 0.68
C VAL A 105 -11.52 -4.93 0.33
N GLU A 106 -10.25 -5.15 -0.02
CA GLU A 106 -9.35 -4.04 -0.41
C GLU A 106 -9.84 -3.30 -1.65
N VAL A 107 -10.42 -4.01 -2.63
CA VAL A 107 -11.00 -3.39 -3.83
C VAL A 107 -12.25 -2.59 -3.47
N LEU A 108 -13.13 -3.15 -2.63
CA LEU A 108 -14.36 -2.48 -2.17
C LEU A 108 -14.05 -1.23 -1.35
N ALA A 109 -13.16 -1.33 -0.38
CA ALA A 109 -12.75 -0.21 0.46
C ALA A 109 -12.11 0.90 -0.39
N GLY A 110 -11.31 0.54 -1.39
CA GLY A 110 -10.80 1.51 -2.35
C GLY A 110 -11.90 2.13 -3.21
N ALA A 111 -12.91 1.37 -3.64
CA ALA A 111 -14.04 1.90 -4.40
C ALA A 111 -14.88 2.89 -3.58
N GLU A 112 -15.10 2.60 -2.30
CA GLU A 112 -15.76 3.52 -1.36
C GLU A 112 -14.98 4.83 -1.21
N GLU A 113 -13.66 4.77 -0.98
CA GLU A 113 -12.82 5.98 -0.87
C GLU A 113 -12.88 6.88 -2.12
N ARG A 114 -13.11 6.27 -3.29
CA ARG A 114 -13.30 7.00 -4.56
C ARG A 114 -14.74 7.45 -4.80
N GLY A 115 -15.66 7.19 -3.87
CA GLY A 115 -17.08 7.51 -4.01
C GLY A 115 -17.82 6.64 -5.05
N GLN A 116 -17.23 5.53 -5.47
CA GLN A 116 -17.80 4.63 -6.49
C GLN A 116 -18.68 3.53 -5.90
N LEU A 117 -18.62 3.30 -4.59
CA LEU A 117 -19.40 2.30 -3.88
C LEU A 117 -20.27 2.97 -2.84
N SER A 118 -21.58 2.97 -3.06
CA SER A 118 -22.57 3.40 -2.08
C SER A 118 -22.95 2.27 -1.11
N ALA A 119 -23.55 2.63 0.02
CA ALA A 119 -24.05 1.65 0.99
C ALA A 119 -25.15 0.73 0.41
N GLU A 120 -25.95 1.22 -0.53
CA GLU A 120 -26.97 0.41 -1.21
C GLU A 120 -26.34 -0.60 -2.16
N GLU A 121 -25.38 -0.17 -2.96
CA GLU A 121 -24.64 -1.08 -3.83
C GLU A 121 -23.91 -2.15 -3.04
N TYR A 122 -23.33 -1.80 -1.89
CA TYR A 122 -22.71 -2.77 -0.99
C TYR A 122 -23.73 -3.82 -0.52
N ARG A 123 -24.91 -3.41 -0.04
CA ARG A 123 -25.97 -4.35 0.37
C ARG A 123 -26.33 -5.34 -0.74
N ASN A 124 -26.38 -4.89 -1.99
CA ASN A 124 -26.73 -5.73 -3.14
C ASN A 124 -25.67 -6.78 -3.49
N ILE A 125 -24.40 -6.55 -3.13
CA ILE A 125 -23.29 -7.51 -3.39
C ILE A 125 -22.83 -8.25 -2.13
N ARG A 126 -23.35 -7.87 -0.96
CA ARG A 126 -22.94 -8.39 0.34
C ARG A 126 -22.97 -9.91 0.39
N GLU A 127 -24.11 -10.52 0.06
CA GLU A 127 -24.28 -11.98 0.13
C GLU A 127 -23.22 -12.72 -0.71
N ALA A 128 -22.95 -12.24 -1.92
CA ALA A 128 -21.93 -12.81 -2.79
C ALA A 128 -20.50 -12.66 -2.23
N ILE A 129 -20.22 -11.58 -1.49
CA ILE A 129 -18.91 -11.34 -0.88
C ILE A 129 -18.65 -12.27 0.29
N TRP A 130 -19.68 -12.55 1.08
CA TRP A 130 -19.61 -13.37 2.28
C TRP A 130 -19.83 -14.86 2.01
N ASN A 131 -20.02 -15.26 0.74
CA ASN A 131 -20.17 -16.65 0.34
C ASN A 131 -18.78 -17.33 0.20
N PRO A 132 -18.44 -18.34 1.04
CA PRO A 132 -17.14 -19.01 0.99
C PRO A 132 -16.95 -19.90 -0.26
N ASP A 133 -18.03 -20.31 -0.93
CA ASP A 133 -17.97 -21.19 -2.10
C ASP A 133 -17.56 -20.44 -3.38
N LYS A 134 -17.62 -19.10 -3.37
CA LYS A 134 -17.28 -18.30 -4.54
C LYS A 134 -15.76 -18.09 -4.63
N PRO A 135 -15.12 -18.39 -5.79
CA PRO A 135 -13.69 -18.20 -5.94
C PRO A 135 -13.27 -16.72 -5.75
N THR A 136 -12.31 -16.48 -4.86
CA THR A 136 -11.78 -15.14 -4.54
C THR A 136 -11.31 -14.37 -5.78
N SER A 137 -10.67 -15.04 -6.74
CA SER A 137 -10.15 -14.41 -7.95
C SER A 137 -11.26 -13.90 -8.88
N GLU A 138 -12.35 -14.66 -9.00
CA GLU A 138 -13.51 -14.30 -9.81
C GLU A 138 -14.25 -13.13 -9.18
N LEU A 139 -14.55 -13.22 -7.89
CA LEU A 139 -15.20 -12.16 -7.14
C LEU A 139 -14.38 -10.86 -7.18
N ARG A 140 -13.07 -10.94 -6.95
CA ARG A 140 -12.18 -9.78 -7.07
C ARG A 140 -12.24 -9.16 -8.46
N ARG A 141 -12.25 -9.97 -9.53
CA ARG A 141 -12.32 -9.50 -10.92
C ARG A 141 -13.65 -8.80 -11.19
N GLU A 142 -14.77 -9.39 -10.79
CA GLU A 142 -16.10 -8.81 -10.95
C GLU A 142 -16.22 -7.46 -10.24
N ILE A 143 -15.77 -7.38 -8.98
CA ILE A 143 -15.79 -6.12 -8.22
C ILE A 143 -14.87 -5.07 -8.87
N ALA A 144 -13.68 -5.45 -9.33
CA ALA A 144 -12.76 -4.53 -9.99
C ALA A 144 -13.29 -4.01 -11.34
N GLN A 145 -14.05 -4.84 -12.07
CA GLN A 145 -14.72 -4.43 -13.31
C GLN A 145 -15.91 -3.50 -13.05
N ARG A 146 -16.68 -3.78 -11.99
CA ARG A 146 -17.81 -2.96 -11.57
C ARG A 146 -17.38 -1.59 -11.04
N PHE A 147 -16.27 -1.53 -10.31
CA PHE A 147 -15.73 -0.30 -9.70
C PHE A 147 -14.31 -0.02 -10.19
N PRO A 148 -14.14 0.35 -11.48
CA PRO A 148 -12.82 0.53 -12.07
C PRO A 148 -12.06 1.66 -11.38
N ARG A 149 -10.77 1.42 -11.12
CA ARG A 149 -9.89 2.49 -10.67
C ARG A 149 -9.72 3.49 -11.82
N PRO A 150 -9.93 4.80 -11.60
CA PRO A 150 -9.61 5.78 -12.61
C PRO A 150 -8.13 5.65 -12.99
N PRO A 151 -7.77 5.91 -14.26
CA PRO A 151 -6.37 5.97 -14.64
C PRO A 151 -5.65 6.96 -13.72
N PRO A 152 -4.41 6.66 -13.31
CA PRO A 152 -3.63 7.60 -12.51
C PRO A 152 -3.58 8.93 -13.27
N GLU A 153 -3.78 10.03 -12.55
CA GLU A 153 -3.57 11.34 -13.13
C GLU A 153 -2.17 11.38 -13.75
N PRO A 154 -2.02 11.91 -14.97
CA PRO A 154 -0.72 12.07 -15.56
C PRO A 154 0.15 12.89 -14.59
N PRO A 155 1.39 12.45 -14.33
CA PRO A 155 2.28 13.20 -13.45
C PRO A 155 2.40 14.63 -13.95
N ALA A 156 2.43 15.60 -13.03
CA ALA A 156 2.61 17.00 -13.37
C ALA A 156 3.83 17.18 -14.30
N ASP A 157 3.72 18.10 -15.26
CA ASP A 157 4.76 18.32 -16.29
C ASP A 157 6.14 18.52 -15.66
N ALA A 158 6.23 19.23 -14.53
CA ALA A 158 7.47 19.41 -13.78
C ALA A 158 8.14 18.08 -13.38
N VAL A 159 7.36 17.09 -12.94
CA VAL A 159 7.86 15.75 -12.58
C VAL A 159 8.36 15.01 -13.81
N VAL A 160 7.60 15.09 -14.92
CA VAL A 160 7.98 14.46 -16.19
C VAL A 160 9.28 15.05 -16.72
N VAL A 161 9.37 16.38 -16.77
CA VAL A 161 10.54 17.10 -17.30
C VAL A 161 11.77 16.85 -16.43
N ARG A 162 11.66 16.87 -15.10
CA ARG A 162 12.79 16.48 -14.21
C ARG A 162 13.29 15.06 -14.50
N ARG A 163 12.38 14.11 -14.70
CA ARG A 163 12.74 12.73 -15.05
C ARG A 163 13.44 12.67 -16.42
N LEU A 164 12.97 13.44 -17.39
CA LEU A 164 13.59 13.54 -18.71
C LEU A 164 14.99 14.17 -18.63
N ALA A 165 15.19 15.22 -17.81
CA ALA A 165 16.50 15.84 -17.59
C ALA A 165 17.51 14.82 -17.03
N LEU A 166 17.11 14.04 -16.02
CA LEU A 166 17.94 12.97 -15.46
C LEU A 166 18.28 11.90 -16.50
N ALA A 167 17.30 11.50 -17.33
CA ALA A 167 17.51 10.52 -18.38
C ALA A 167 18.44 11.03 -19.48
N ALA A 168 18.28 12.28 -19.92
CA ALA A 168 19.13 12.94 -20.92
C ALA A 168 20.56 13.07 -20.42
N ARG A 169 20.76 13.49 -19.16
CA ARG A 169 22.08 13.56 -18.52
C ARG A 169 22.76 12.20 -18.45
N LYS A 170 22.02 11.16 -18.03
CA LYS A 170 22.54 9.79 -17.99
C LYS A 170 22.93 9.31 -19.39
N LEU A 171 22.09 9.56 -20.40
CA LEU A 171 22.40 9.22 -21.79
C LEU A 171 23.66 9.92 -22.27
N ALA A 172 23.80 11.23 -22.03
CA ALA A 172 24.98 11.99 -22.42
C ALA A 172 26.26 11.45 -21.77
N ALA A 173 26.20 11.07 -20.48
CA ALA A 173 27.31 10.44 -19.77
C ALA A 173 27.68 9.06 -20.36
N ASP A 174 26.68 8.21 -20.62
CA ASP A 174 26.87 6.88 -21.20
C ASP A 174 27.47 6.98 -22.62
N LEU A 175 27.02 7.95 -23.43
CA LEU A 175 27.56 8.22 -24.77
C LEU A 175 29.00 8.76 -24.73
N LYS A 176 29.31 9.66 -23.79
CA LYS A 176 30.66 10.18 -23.59
C LYS A 176 31.66 9.08 -23.19
N ALA A 177 31.20 8.08 -22.42
CA ALA A 177 32.02 6.94 -22.04
C ALA A 177 32.23 5.93 -23.18
N CYS A 178 31.39 5.95 -24.23
CA CYS A 178 31.49 5.04 -25.36
C CYS A 178 32.52 5.51 -26.40
N ARG A 179 33.69 4.86 -26.42
CA ARG A 179 34.80 5.20 -27.34
C ARG A 179 34.47 5.12 -28.84
N LYS A 180 33.41 4.40 -29.21
CA LYS A 180 32.95 4.27 -30.61
C LYS A 180 31.98 5.38 -31.01
N MET A 181 31.60 6.27 -30.09
CA MET A 181 30.59 7.28 -30.35
C MET A 181 31.21 8.51 -31.04
N PRO A 182 30.66 8.95 -32.19
CA PRO A 182 31.07 10.20 -32.82
C PRO A 182 30.92 11.40 -31.88
N PRO A 183 31.90 12.33 -31.84
CA PRO A 183 31.84 13.53 -30.98
C PRO A 183 30.54 14.34 -31.17
N ALA A 184 30.09 14.50 -32.42
CA ALA A 184 28.85 15.21 -32.74
C ALA A 184 27.57 14.58 -32.16
N ILE A 185 27.58 13.29 -31.82
CA ILE A 185 26.45 12.64 -31.12
C ILE A 185 26.52 12.93 -29.62
N VAL A 186 27.73 12.91 -29.05
CA VAL A 186 27.95 13.24 -27.63
C VAL A 186 27.56 14.70 -27.36
N GLU A 187 27.99 15.63 -28.22
CA GLU A 187 27.64 17.05 -28.11
C GLU A 187 26.13 17.28 -28.16
N ARG A 188 25.42 16.65 -29.10
CA ARG A 188 23.96 16.76 -29.19
C ARG A 188 23.24 16.21 -27.96
N ALA A 189 23.75 15.13 -27.37
CA ALA A 189 23.19 14.57 -26.14
C ALA A 189 23.43 15.47 -24.92
N LEU A 190 24.60 16.11 -24.84
CA LEU A 190 24.90 17.11 -23.81
C LEU A 190 24.00 18.34 -23.94
N ALA A 191 23.87 18.89 -25.14
CA ALA A 191 23.00 20.04 -25.42
C ALA A 191 21.54 19.72 -25.03
N LEU A 192 21.02 18.57 -25.45
CA LEU A 192 19.67 18.14 -25.04
C LEU A 192 19.52 18.00 -23.53
N ALA A 193 20.55 17.51 -22.83
CA ALA A 193 20.51 17.39 -21.38
C ALA A 193 20.43 18.77 -20.69
N GLU A 194 21.20 19.74 -21.19
CA GLU A 194 21.18 21.13 -20.73
C GLU A 194 19.81 21.79 -21.00
N ASP A 195 19.29 21.68 -22.22
CA ASP A 195 18.00 22.25 -22.62
C ASP A 195 16.85 21.73 -21.73
N VAL A 196 16.81 20.41 -21.48
CA VAL A 196 15.74 19.81 -20.66
C VAL A 196 15.90 20.15 -19.18
N GLU A 197 17.12 20.33 -18.68
CA GLU A 197 17.41 20.76 -17.31
C GLU A 197 17.03 22.24 -17.08
N GLU A 198 17.22 23.10 -18.09
CA GLU A 198 16.75 24.48 -18.05
C GLU A 198 15.22 24.54 -17.96
N VAL A 199 14.51 23.78 -18.81
CA VAL A 199 13.04 23.71 -18.77
C VAL A 199 12.56 23.17 -17.42
N ALA A 200 13.23 22.17 -16.84
CA ALA A 200 12.90 21.66 -15.52
C ALA A 200 13.00 22.76 -14.45
N SER A 201 14.08 23.54 -14.48
CA SER A 201 14.34 24.62 -13.53
C SER A 201 13.34 25.77 -13.66
N GLN A 202 12.88 26.08 -14.87
CA GLN A 202 11.86 27.11 -15.11
C GLN A 202 10.48 26.71 -14.56
N LEU A 203 10.14 25.42 -14.62
CA LEU A 203 8.88 24.89 -14.08
C LEU A 203 8.87 24.85 -12.54
N ASP A 204 10.05 24.77 -11.92
CA ASP A 204 10.18 24.76 -10.45
C ASP A 204 10.05 26.15 -9.82
N ASN A 205 10.28 27.20 -10.61
CA ASN A 205 10.23 28.61 -10.18
C ASN A 205 8.86 29.29 -10.42
N ARG A 206 7.86 28.53 -10.87
CA ARG A 206 6.48 28.99 -11.13
C ARG A 206 5.52 28.44 -10.09
#